data_AF-A0A5R2N188-F1
#
_entry.id   AF-A0A5R2N188-F1
#
_cell.length_a   1.000
_cell.length_b   1.000
_cell.length_c   1.000
_cell.angle_alpha   90.00
_cell.angle_beta   90.00
_cell.angle_gamma   90.00
#
_symmetry.space_group_name_H-M   'P 1'
#
loop_
_entity.id
_entity.type
_entity.pdbx_description
1 polymer ?
#
loop_
_entity_poly.entity_id
_entity_poly.type
_entity_poly.pdbx_seq_one_letter_code
_entity_poly.pdbx_strand_id
1 'polypeptide(L)' 'MDDDFFLVRFWGVRGSIAVSGPEFARYGGNTVCIEMRCGKHTLLFDAGSGLRPAGRAFQAADMTDF' A
#
# COMPACT_ATOMS: atom_id res chain seq x y z
N MET A 1 -19.66 -16.25 0.37
CA MET A 1 -20.09 -15.31 -0.69
C MET A 1 -19.50 -13.95 -0.40
N ASP A 2 -18.17 -13.85 -0.57
CA ASP A 2 -17.44 -12.60 -0.82
C ASP A 2 -16.06 -12.92 -1.44
N ASP A 3 -15.90 -14.13 -2.01
CA ASP A 3 -14.62 -14.63 -2.53
C ASP A 3 -14.23 -14.00 -3.88
N ASP A 4 -15.14 -13.19 -4.47
CA ASP A 4 -14.90 -12.44 -5.71
C ASP A 4 -14.35 -11.02 -5.45
N PHE A 5 -14.07 -10.67 -4.18
CA PHE A 5 -13.51 -9.36 -3.84
C PHE A 5 -12.04 -9.26 -4.29
N PHE A 6 -11.76 -8.31 -5.18
CA PHE A 6 -10.41 -7.97 -5.64
C PHE A 6 -10.16 -6.47 -5.49
N LEU A 7 -9.15 -6.11 -4.69
CA LEU A 7 -8.73 -4.73 -4.46
C LEU A 7 -7.22 -4.61 -4.54
N VAL A 8 -6.75 -3.56 -5.22
CA VAL A 8 -5.33 -3.17 -5.22
C VAL A 8 -5.24 -1.76 -4.67
N ARG A 9 -4.42 -1.57 -3.65
CA ARG A 9 -4.07 -0.26 -3.09
C ARG A 9 -2.60 0.01 -3.26
N PHE A 10 -2.28 1.19 -3.76
CA PHE A 10 -0.92 1.68 -3.90
C PHE A 10 -0.58 2.59 -2.72
N TRP A 11 0.33 2.13 -1.86
CA TRP A 11 0.87 2.93 -0.75
C TRP A 11 2.07 3.79 -1.18
N GLY A 12 2.72 3.39 -2.27
CA GLY A 12 3.70 4.18 -3.00
C GLY A 12 3.83 3.70 -4.44
N VAL A 13 4.06 4.64 -5.35
CA VAL A 13 4.14 4.42 -6.82
C VAL A 13 5.40 5.00 -7.44
N ARG A 14 6.24 5.68 -6.65
CA ARG A 14 7.54 6.15 -7.11
C ARG A 14 8.46 4.93 -7.27
N GLY A 15 9.31 4.91 -8.30
CA GLY A 15 10.50 4.05 -8.37
C GLY A 15 11.50 4.24 -7.21
N SER A 16 12.79 4.00 -7.44
CA SER A 16 13.75 3.71 -6.36
C SER A 16 13.99 4.79 -5.31
N ILE A 17 13.68 6.07 -5.59
CA ILE A 17 13.99 7.20 -4.70
C ILE A 17 12.70 7.93 -4.36
N ALA A 18 12.40 8.03 -3.06
CA ALA A 18 11.27 8.80 -2.56
C ALA A 18 11.45 10.29 -2.86
N VAL A 19 10.36 10.99 -3.11
CA VAL A 19 10.36 12.42 -3.43
C VAL A 19 9.36 13.17 -2.56
N SER A 20 9.58 14.47 -2.38
CA SER A 20 8.67 15.36 -1.67
C SER A 20 8.63 16.71 -2.38
N GLY A 21 7.50 17.39 -2.28
CA GLY A 21 7.28 18.68 -2.96
C GLY A 21 5.86 18.81 -3.51
N PRO A 22 5.39 20.05 -3.75
CA PRO A 22 4.05 20.32 -4.30
C PRO A 22 3.81 19.62 -5.65
N GLU A 23 4.86 19.47 -6.46
CA GLU A 23 4.82 18.84 -7.78
C GLU A 23 4.48 17.34 -7.73
N PHE A 24 4.68 16.68 -6.58
CA PHE A 24 4.38 15.26 -6.38
C PHE A 24 3.04 15.02 -5.66
N ALA A 25 2.28 16.08 -5.34
CA ALA A 25 1.07 15.97 -4.53
C ALA A 25 -0.06 15.15 -5.17
N ARG A 26 -0.11 15.06 -6.52
CA ARG A 26 -1.17 14.33 -7.23
C ARG A 26 -1.12 12.82 -7.00
N TYR A 27 0.07 12.22 -7.01
CA TYR A 27 0.25 10.77 -6.95
C TYR A 27 1.04 10.31 -5.71
N GLY A 28 1.67 11.24 -5.00
CA GLY A 28 2.53 10.95 -3.86
C GLY A 28 3.97 10.64 -4.26
N GLY A 29 4.86 10.68 -3.27
CA GLY A 29 6.29 10.49 -3.46
C GLY A 29 6.87 9.25 -2.78
N ASN A 30 6.04 8.38 -2.22
CA ASN A 30 6.48 7.13 -1.61
C ASN A 30 6.98 6.14 -2.66
N THR A 31 8.05 5.41 -2.36
CA THR A 31 8.52 4.29 -3.20
C THR A 31 7.60 3.09 -3.08
N VAL A 32 7.71 2.17 -4.06
CA VAL A 32 6.80 1.03 -4.26
C VAL A 32 6.43 0.31 -2.96
N CYS A 33 5.13 0.24 -2.71
CA CYS A 33 4.52 -0.64 -1.72
C CYS A 33 3.05 -0.81 -2.12
N ILE A 34 2.62 -2.06 -2.32
CA ILE A 34 1.31 -2.38 -2.89
C ILE A 34 0.62 -3.40 -2.00
N GLU A 35 -0.63 -3.11 -1.64
CA GLU A 35 -1.52 -4.06 -0.98
C GLU A 35 -2.45 -4.65 -2.04
N MET A 36 -2.60 -5.97 -2.02
CA MET A 36 -3.62 -6.69 -2.78
C MET A 36 -4.51 -7.45 -1.82
N ARG A 37 -5.83 -7.31 -1.97
CA ARG A 37 -6.82 -8.15 -1.31
C ARG A 37 -7.52 -8.99 -2.37
N CYS A 38 -7.46 -10.31 -2.23
CA CYS A 38 -8.08 -11.25 -3.16
C CYS A 38 -8.73 -12.41 -2.39
N GLY A 39 -10.08 -12.41 -2.36
CA GLY A 39 -10.85 -13.29 -1.49
C GLY A 39 -10.44 -13.10 -0.02
N LYS A 40 -10.04 -14.19 0.64
CA LYS A 40 -9.57 -14.17 2.04
C LYS A 40 -8.12 -13.71 2.23
N HIS A 41 -7.38 -13.50 1.15
CA HIS A 41 -5.95 -13.21 1.22
C HIS A 41 -5.72 -11.71 1.16
N THR A 42 -4.88 -11.22 2.06
CA THR A 42 -4.20 -9.94 1.92
C THR A 42 -2.74 -10.23 1.63
N LEU A 43 -2.16 -9.53 0.66
CA LEU A 43 -0.77 -9.66 0.25
C LEU A 43 -0.15 -8.26 0.23
N LEU A 44 1.07 -8.13 0.76
CA LEU A 44 1.86 -6.91 0.70
C LEU A 44 3.09 -7.12 -0.18
N PHE A 45 3.19 -6.34 -1.26
CA PHE A 45 4.31 -6.39 -2.20
C PHE A 45 5.23 -5.19 -2.01
N ASP A 46 6.52 -5.51 -1.85
CA ASP A 46 7.61 -4.56 -1.59
C ASP A 46 7.47 -3.80 -0.25
N ALA A 47 8.61 -3.34 0.24
CA ALA A 47 8.78 -2.68 1.53
C ALA A 47 9.39 -1.28 1.35
N GLY A 48 9.06 -0.60 0.25
CA GLY A 48 9.44 0.79 0.00
C GLY A 48 8.89 1.77 1.03
N SER A 49 9.12 3.07 0.86
CA SER A 49 8.70 4.07 1.85
C SER A 49 7.17 4.17 2.02
N GLY A 50 6.39 3.61 1.08
CA GLY A 50 4.95 3.39 1.23
C GLY A 50 4.59 2.38 2.33
N LEU A 51 5.52 1.55 2.80
CA LEU A 51 5.29 0.60 3.89
C LEU A 51 4.87 1.30 5.18
N ARG A 52 5.39 2.50 5.45
CA ARG A 52 5.09 3.22 6.70
C ARG A 52 3.61 3.62 6.82
N PRO A 53 2.98 4.27 5.83
CA PRO A 53 1.53 4.50 5.88
C PRO A 53 0.72 3.20 5.79
N ALA A 54 1.18 2.18 5.04
CA ALA A 54 0.51 0.88 4.99
C ALA A 54 0.39 0.25 6.38
N GLY A 55 1.51 0.13 7.09
CA GLY A 55 1.55 -0.45 8.43
C GLY A 55 0.70 0.32 9.44
N ARG A 56 0.65 1.66 9.34
CA ARG A 56 -0.26 2.48 10.18
C ARG A 56 -1.73 2.17 9.90
N ALA A 57 -2.10 2.00 8.64
CA ALA A 57 -3.46 1.66 8.28
C ALA A 57 -3.83 0.23 8.72
N PHE A 58 -2.88 -0.71 8.64
CA PHE A 58 -3.09 -2.09 9.06
C PHE A 58 -3.26 -2.17 10.58
N GLN A 59 -2.41 -1.46 11.34
CA GLN A 59 -2.57 -1.31 12.78
C GLN A 59 -3.91 -0.68 13.16
N ALA A 60 -4.32 0.39 12.47
CA ALA A 60 -5.61 1.03 12.73
C ALA A 60 -6.83 0.15 12.39
N ALA A 61 -6.64 -0.84 11.52
CA ALA A 61 -7.66 -1.82 11.14
C ALA A 61 -7.56 -3.14 11.93
N ASP A 62 -6.69 -3.22 12.95
CA ASP A 62 -6.35 -4.44 13.68
C ASP A 62 -6.01 -5.63 12.76
N MET A 63 -5.40 -5.34 11.61
CA MET A 63 -5.04 -6.34 10.61
C MET A 63 -3.62 -6.86 10.89
N THR A 64 -3.53 -8.12 11.30
CA THR A 64 -2.28 -8.79 11.67
C THR A 64 -1.91 -9.97 10.78
N ASP A 65 -2.82 -10.39 9.90
CA ASP A 65 -2.66 -11.52 8.97
C ASP A 65 -2.66 -11.00 7.52
N PHE A 66 -1.45 -10.86 6.94
CA PHE A 66 -1.18 -10.38 5.57
C PHE A 66 0.21 -10.82 5.07
#